data_AF-A0A5C7A0N5-F1
#
_entry.id   AF-A0A5C7A0N5-F1
#
_cell.length_a   1.000
_cell.length_b   1.000
_cell.length_c   1.000
_cell.angle_alpha   90.00
_cell.angle_beta   90.00
_cell.angle_gamma   90.00
#
_symmetry.space_group_name_H-M   'P 1'
#
loop_
_entity.id
_entity.type
_entity.pdbx_description
1 polymer ?
#
loop_
_entity_poly.entity_id
_entity_poly.type
_entity_poly.pdbx_seq_one_letter_code
_entity_poly.pdbx_strand_id
1 'polypeptide(L)'
;MDLEKYKNKSGFKIPNNYMENFEANLFEKLEISSENDKESKSGFQVPQDYFSTLESRILSKVASDSSKGKIINLFSKKRLYYASAVAAIFIVMLSTFLFNSPDSNSINTIEYAALEEYINEEDLDYYDISNLIYEDGYIIESLNASNFNEEAIFDYLSENVEDSGLIIE
;
A
#
# COMPACT_ATOMS: atom_id res chain seq x y z
N MET A 1 -62.31 0.92 18.45
CA MET A 1 -60.90 0.50 18.56
C MET A 1 -60.88 -1.00 18.78
N ASP A 2 -60.49 -1.75 17.76
CA ASP A 2 -60.43 -3.22 17.82
C ASP A 2 -59.35 -3.67 18.81
N LEU A 3 -59.77 -4.35 19.87
CA LEU A 3 -58.90 -4.95 20.89
C LEU A 3 -58.21 -6.24 20.41
N GLU A 4 -58.45 -6.68 19.17
CA GLU A 4 -57.84 -7.90 18.62
C GLU A 4 -56.34 -7.76 18.32
N LYS A 5 -55.82 -6.53 18.19
CA LYS A 5 -54.45 -6.27 17.73
C LYS A 5 -53.35 -6.66 18.73
N TYR A 6 -53.67 -6.90 20.01
CA TYR A 6 -52.67 -7.15 21.06
C TYR A 6 -52.70 -8.57 21.65
N LYS A 7 -53.22 -9.56 20.91
CA LYS A 7 -53.20 -10.97 21.35
C LYS A 7 -51.85 -11.63 21.06
N ASN A 8 -50.76 -11.05 21.55
CA ASN A 8 -49.44 -11.68 21.53
C ASN A 8 -49.45 -12.86 22.51
N LYS A 9 -49.50 -14.09 21.98
CA LYS A 9 -49.29 -15.30 22.79
C LYS A 9 -47.83 -15.33 23.20
N SER A 10 -47.50 -14.75 24.36
CA SER A 10 -46.23 -15.00 25.03
C SER A 10 -46.02 -16.52 25.10
N GLY A 11 -44.88 -17.01 24.62
CA GLY A 11 -44.56 -18.45 24.64
C GLY A 11 -44.44 -19.02 26.07
N PHE A 12 -44.47 -18.15 27.08
CA PHE A 12 -44.45 -18.51 28.48
C PHE A 12 -45.88 -18.80 28.96
N LYS A 13 -46.14 -20.08 29.25
CA LYS A 13 -47.35 -20.53 29.95
C LYS A 13 -46.98 -20.82 31.41
N ILE A 14 -47.74 -20.26 32.34
CA ILE A 14 -47.64 -20.65 33.74
C ILE A 14 -48.37 -22.00 33.95
N PRO A 15 -47.93 -22.83 34.90
CA PRO A 15 -48.64 -24.04 35.27
C PRO A 15 -50.07 -23.73 35.74
N ASN A 16 -50.97 -24.70 35.59
CA ASN A 16 -52.33 -24.60 36.10
C ASN A 16 -52.30 -24.34 37.63
N ASN A 17 -53.14 -23.43 38.09
CA ASN A 17 -53.31 -23.06 39.51
C ASN A 17 -52.06 -22.46 40.18
N TYR A 18 -51.05 -22.03 39.41
CA TYR A 18 -49.85 -21.39 39.97
C TYR A 18 -50.20 -20.12 40.75
N MET A 19 -51.03 -19.24 40.18
CA MET A 19 -51.40 -17.97 40.82
C MET A 19 -52.37 -18.14 41.98
N GLU A 20 -53.28 -19.12 41.87
CA GLU A 20 -54.26 -19.43 42.93
C GLU A 20 -53.56 -19.94 44.19
N ASN A 21 -52.51 -20.77 44.03
CA ASN A 21 -51.77 -21.34 45.15
C ASN A 21 -50.53 -20.52 45.55
N PHE A 22 -50.21 -19.45 44.82
CA PHE A 22 -48.98 -18.67 45.04
C PHE A 22 -48.90 -18.12 46.47
N GLU A 23 -49.99 -17.51 46.93
CA GLU A 23 -50.05 -16.87 48.24
C GLU A 23 -49.90 -17.89 49.38
N ALA A 24 -50.65 -18.99 49.31
CA ALA A 24 -50.56 -20.07 50.29
C ALA A 24 -49.14 -20.66 50.36
N ASN A 25 -48.54 -20.97 49.20
CA ASN A 25 -47.18 -21.50 49.13
C ASN A 25 -46.13 -20.49 49.63
N LEU A 26 -46.33 -19.19 49.41
CA LEU A 26 -45.44 -18.14 49.89
C LEU A 26 -45.46 -18.05 51.42
N PHE A 27 -46.65 -18.03 52.02
CA PHE A 27 -46.81 -17.96 53.47
C PHE A 27 -46.30 -19.23 54.16
N GLU A 28 -46.63 -20.41 53.64
CA GLU A 28 -46.09 -21.69 54.13
C GLU A 28 -44.54 -21.65 54.13
N LYS A 29 -43.93 -21.14 53.06
CA LYS A 29 -42.47 -21.06 52.96
C LYS A 29 -41.86 -20.05 53.93
N LEU A 30 -42.54 -18.93 54.20
CA LEU A 30 -42.09 -17.93 55.17
C LEU A 30 -42.21 -18.43 56.61
N GLU A 31 -43.27 -19.17 56.93
CA GLU A 31 -43.52 -19.78 58.23
C GLU A 31 -42.49 -20.89 58.52
N ILE A 32 -42.24 -21.78 57.55
CA ILE A 32 -41.18 -22.80 57.62
C ILE A 32 -39.79 -22.15 57.77
N SER A 33 -39.55 -21.01 57.12
CA SER A 33 -38.28 -20.27 57.24
C SER A 33 -38.11 -19.59 58.60
N SER A 34 -39.20 -19.37 59.34
CA SER A 34 -39.21 -18.72 60.66
C SER A 34 -39.15 -19.74 61.81
N GLU A 35 -39.71 -20.94 61.65
CA GLU A 35 -39.64 -22.02 62.65
C GLU A 35 -38.31 -22.79 62.62
N ASN A 36 -37.64 -22.83 61.46
CA ASN A 36 -36.27 -23.36 61.37
C ASN A 36 -35.27 -22.28 61.77
N ASP A 37 -35.19 -22.02 63.08
CA ASP A 37 -34.07 -21.39 63.78
C ASP A 37 -32.77 -22.20 63.56
N LYS A 38 -32.31 -22.25 62.31
CA LYS A 38 -30.88 -22.32 62.05
C LYS A 38 -30.43 -20.90 62.21
N GLU A 39 -29.82 -20.64 63.37
CA GLU A 39 -28.93 -19.53 63.69
C GLU A 39 -28.89 -18.51 62.57
N SER A 40 -29.43 -17.32 62.84
CA SER A 40 -29.39 -16.11 62.01
C SER A 40 -27.96 -15.70 61.60
N LYS A 41 -27.30 -16.57 60.84
CA LYS A 41 -26.19 -16.26 59.97
C LYS A 41 -26.86 -15.65 58.76
N SER A 42 -27.18 -14.36 58.88
CA SER A 42 -27.38 -13.49 57.73
C SER A 42 -26.39 -13.92 56.65
N GLY A 43 -26.87 -14.26 55.45
CA GLY A 43 -26.02 -14.76 54.36
C GLY A 43 -24.88 -13.81 53.96
N PHE A 44 -24.83 -12.63 54.59
CA PHE A 44 -23.81 -11.60 54.49
C PHE A 44 -22.90 -11.57 55.72
N GLN A 45 -22.40 -12.73 56.17
CA GLN A 45 -21.33 -12.78 57.17
C GLN A 45 -19.97 -12.74 56.48
N VAL A 46 -19.14 -11.77 56.86
CA VAL A 46 -17.74 -11.73 56.43
C VAL A 46 -16.95 -12.81 57.19
N PRO A 47 -15.91 -13.40 56.57
CA PRO A 47 -15.01 -14.31 57.27
C PRO A 47 -14.39 -13.66 58.51
N GLN A 48 -14.11 -14.49 59.52
CA GLN A 48 -13.37 -14.07 60.69
C GLN A 48 -12.04 -13.42 60.27
N ASP A 49 -11.70 -12.28 60.87
CA ASP A 49 -10.47 -11.51 60.62
C ASP A 49 -10.30 -10.98 59.18
N TYR A 50 -11.39 -10.88 58.40
CA TYR A 50 -11.35 -10.28 57.06
C TYR A 50 -10.73 -8.88 57.08
N PHE A 51 -11.27 -7.97 57.89
CA PHE A 51 -10.78 -6.59 57.97
C PHE A 51 -9.41 -6.48 58.65
N SER A 52 -9.13 -7.33 59.64
CA SER A 52 -7.84 -7.39 60.34
C SER A 52 -6.69 -7.81 59.41
N THR A 53 -6.96 -8.70 58.45
CA THR A 53 -5.94 -9.19 57.50
C THR A 53 -5.92 -8.43 56.17
N LEU A 54 -6.96 -7.63 55.87
CA LEU A 54 -7.12 -6.92 54.61
C LEU A 54 -5.95 -5.98 54.30
N GLU A 55 -5.57 -5.14 55.27
CA GLU A 55 -4.48 -4.17 55.12
C GLU A 55 -3.16 -4.87 54.80
N SER A 56 -2.82 -5.90 55.59
CA SER A 56 -1.61 -6.71 55.37
C SER A 56 -1.62 -7.39 53.99
N ARG A 57 -2.78 -7.87 53.55
CA ARG A 57 -2.94 -8.49 52.22
C ARG A 57 -2.71 -7.50 51.10
N ILE A 58 -3.29 -6.30 51.19
CA ILE A 58 -3.09 -5.23 50.20
C ILE A 58 -1.62 -4.80 50.16
N LEU A 59 -1.02 -4.53 51.32
CA LEU A 59 0.38 -4.09 51.40
C LEU A 59 1.33 -5.16 50.84
N SER A 60 1.10 -6.44 51.16
CA SER A 60 1.89 -7.54 50.62
C SER A 60 1.81 -7.62 49.09
N LYS A 61 0.61 -7.46 48.52
CA LYS A 61 0.38 -7.50 47.07
C LYS A 61 1.07 -6.35 46.35
N VAL A 62 0.91 -5.13 46.86
CA VAL A 62 1.49 -3.91 46.28
C VAL A 62 3.02 -3.88 46.43
N ALA A 63 3.55 -4.34 47.56
CA ALA A 63 5.01 -4.43 47.77
C ALA A 63 5.65 -5.55 46.95
N SER A 64 4.95 -6.68 46.75
CA SER A 64 5.44 -7.80 45.93
C SER A 64 5.44 -7.51 44.43
N ASP A 65 4.58 -6.60 43.96
CA ASP A 65 4.56 -6.13 42.56
C ASP A 65 5.67 -5.11 42.24
N SER A 66 6.63 -4.91 43.16
CA SER A 66 7.85 -4.14 42.91
C SER A 66 8.81 -4.79 41.91
N SER A 67 8.50 -5.96 41.36
CA SER A 67 9.04 -6.37 40.06
C SER A 67 8.43 -5.48 38.97
N LYS A 68 8.82 -4.19 38.97
CA LYS A 68 8.65 -3.27 37.85
C LYS A 68 8.99 -4.08 36.60
N GLY A 69 7.97 -4.40 35.80
CA GLY A 69 8.15 -5.16 34.57
C GLY A 69 9.33 -4.55 33.84
N LYS A 70 10.36 -5.37 33.57
CA LYS A 70 11.66 -4.90 33.08
C LYS A 70 11.42 -4.02 31.86
N ILE A 71 11.52 -2.70 32.03
CA ILE A 71 11.31 -1.75 30.95
C ILE A 71 12.50 -1.90 30.01
N ILE A 72 12.34 -2.73 28.98
CA ILE A 72 13.32 -2.86 27.91
C ILE A 72 13.01 -1.83 26.84
N ASN A 73 14.01 -1.03 26.49
CA ASN A 73 13.88 -0.10 25.38
C ASN A 73 13.82 -0.90 24.07
N LEU A 74 12.69 -0.82 23.36
CA LEU A 74 12.41 -1.65 22.18
C LEU A 74 13.25 -1.25 20.95
N PHE A 75 13.66 0.02 20.85
CA PHE A 75 14.38 0.52 19.68
C PHE A 75 15.70 1.20 20.10
N SER A 76 16.82 0.54 19.79
CA SER A 76 18.14 1.14 19.93
C SER A 76 18.48 1.96 18.68
N LYS A 77 18.77 3.26 18.84
CA LYS A 77 19.16 4.16 17.73
C LYS A 77 20.27 3.59 16.85
N LYS A 78 21.21 2.82 17.43
CA LYS A 78 22.30 2.15 16.69
C LYS A 78 21.81 1.17 15.63
N ARG A 79 20.76 0.39 15.91
CA ARG A 79 20.16 -0.54 14.95
C ARG A 79 19.40 0.20 13.85
N LEU A 80 18.82 1.35 14.15
CA LEU A 80 18.13 2.19 13.16
C LEU A 80 19.11 2.78 12.13
N TYR A 81 20.29 3.24 12.57
CA TYR A 81 21.33 3.69 11.62
C TYR A 81 21.79 2.57 10.67
N TYR A 82 21.99 1.35 11.19
CA TYR A 82 22.37 0.21 10.37
C TYR A 82 21.26 -0.18 9.38
N ALA A 83 20.00 -0.26 9.86
CA ALA A 83 18.85 -0.57 9.00
C ALA A 83 18.63 0.50 7.91
N SER A 84 18.87 1.77 8.23
CA SER A 84 18.81 2.87 7.26
C SER A 84 19.86 2.76 6.16
N ALA A 85 21.09 2.36 6.49
CA ALA A 85 22.14 2.13 5.50
C ALA A 85 21.77 0.97 4.54
N VAL A 86 21.25 -0.13 5.08
CA VAL A 86 20.78 -1.28 4.28
C VAL A 86 19.62 -0.85 3.38
N ALA A 87 18.64 -0.12 3.90
CA ALA A 87 17.52 0.38 3.11
C ALA A 87 17.96 1.33 1.99
N ALA A 88 18.95 2.21 2.23
CA ALA A 88 19.48 3.08 1.20
C ALA A 88 20.11 2.30 0.03
N ILE A 89 20.86 1.23 0.33
CA ILE A 89 21.42 0.35 -0.71
C ILE A 89 20.30 -0.32 -1.52
N PHE A 90 19.24 -0.82 -0.85
CA PHE A 90 18.08 -1.39 -1.55
C PHE A 90 17.34 -0.37 -2.41
N ILE A 91 17.20 0.87 -1.95
CA ILE A 91 16.55 1.95 -2.72
C ILE A 91 17.37 2.28 -3.96
N VAL A 92 18.69 2.41 -3.83
CA VAL A 92 19.58 2.65 -4.98
C VAL A 92 19.50 1.48 -5.96
N MET A 93 19.60 0.25 -5.48
CA MET A 93 19.51 -0.95 -6.31
C MET A 93 18.17 -1.07 -7.04
N LEU A 94 17.06 -0.80 -6.33
CA LEU A 94 15.71 -0.83 -6.91
C LEU A 94 15.50 0.32 -7.90
N SER A 95 16.04 1.50 -7.60
CA SER A 95 15.99 2.66 -8.50
C SER A 95 16.73 2.36 -9.80
N THR A 96 17.93 1.79 -9.74
CA THR A 96 18.64 1.39 -10.95
C THR A 96 17.92 0.31 -11.74
N PHE A 97 17.14 -0.58 -11.09
CA PHE A 97 16.42 -1.63 -11.81
C PHE A 97 15.12 -1.13 -12.47
N LEU A 98 14.37 -0.25 -11.80
CA LEU A 98 13.09 0.25 -12.29
C LEU A 98 13.21 1.41 -13.28
N PHE A 99 14.30 2.19 -13.23
CA PHE A 99 14.51 3.37 -14.08
C PHE A 99 15.62 3.20 -15.12
N ASN A 100 16.05 1.96 -15.40
CA ASN A 100 16.99 1.69 -16.48
C ASN A 100 16.29 1.79 -17.84
N SER A 101 16.11 3.01 -18.34
CA SER A 101 15.77 3.23 -19.74
C SER A 101 16.99 2.86 -20.59
N PRO A 102 16.84 2.12 -21.70
CA PRO A 102 17.94 1.98 -22.66
C PRO A 102 18.31 3.38 -23.16
N ASP A 103 19.60 3.70 -23.18
CA ASP A 103 20.12 4.97 -23.70
C ASP A 103 19.57 5.20 -25.13
N SER A 104 18.53 6.01 -25.25
CA SER A 104 17.85 6.31 -26.52
C SER A 104 18.46 7.50 -27.24
N ASN A 105 19.66 7.95 -26.82
CA ASN A 105 20.31 9.15 -27.35
C ASN A 105 21.19 8.83 -28.57
N SER A 106 20.91 7.74 -29.29
CA SER A 106 21.67 7.32 -30.46
C SER A 106 20.93 7.72 -31.73
N ILE A 107 21.58 8.45 -32.62
CA ILE A 107 21.03 8.81 -33.95
C ILE A 107 20.65 7.56 -34.76
N ASN A 108 21.24 6.40 -34.42
CA ASN A 108 20.93 5.11 -35.04
C ASN A 108 19.55 4.55 -34.67
N THR A 109 18.81 5.17 -33.75
CA THR A 109 17.44 4.76 -33.38
C THR A 109 16.36 5.63 -34.02
N ILE A 110 16.74 6.62 -34.84
CA ILE A 110 15.77 7.46 -35.56
C ILE A 110 15.17 6.64 -36.71
N GLU A 111 13.85 6.64 -36.81
CA GLU A 111 13.13 5.97 -37.88
C GLU A 111 13.23 6.78 -39.18
N TYR A 112 13.43 6.09 -40.32
CA TYR A 112 13.58 6.74 -41.63
C TYR A 112 12.40 7.66 -41.96
N ALA A 113 11.17 7.25 -41.65
CA ALA A 113 9.97 8.06 -41.87
C ALA A 113 10.00 9.38 -41.07
N ALA A 114 10.57 9.39 -39.87
CA ALA A 114 10.70 10.61 -39.06
C ALA A 114 11.75 11.56 -39.63
N LEU A 115 12.83 11.03 -40.23
CA LEU A 115 13.81 11.85 -40.96
C LEU A 115 13.22 12.45 -42.23
N GLU A 116 12.45 11.66 -42.98
CA GLU A 116 11.77 12.12 -44.18
C GLU A 116 10.75 13.22 -43.86
N GLU A 117 9.97 13.07 -42.79
CA GLU A 117 9.03 14.10 -42.36
C GLU A 117 9.76 15.38 -41.90
N TYR A 118 10.85 15.25 -41.15
CA TYR A 118 11.68 16.38 -40.73
C TYR A 118 12.26 17.17 -41.91
N ILE A 119 12.83 16.47 -42.90
CA ILE A 119 13.42 17.11 -44.09
C ILE A 119 12.33 17.74 -44.98
N ASN A 120 11.12 17.21 -44.99
CA ASN A 120 10.02 17.76 -45.78
C ASN A 120 9.28 18.92 -45.07
N GLU A 121 9.25 18.91 -43.74
CA GLU A 121 8.63 19.98 -42.95
C GLU A 121 9.53 21.21 -42.86
N GLU A 122 10.85 20.99 -42.80
CA GLU A 122 11.83 22.05 -42.83
C GLU A 122 12.14 22.43 -44.29
N ASP A 123 11.97 23.69 -44.66
CA ASP A 123 12.21 24.21 -46.02
C ASP A 123 13.72 24.36 -46.26
N LEU A 124 14.45 23.25 -46.13
CA LEU A 124 15.90 23.20 -46.28
C LEU A 124 16.24 23.40 -47.76
N ASP A 125 16.91 24.51 -48.06
CA ASP A 125 17.38 24.73 -49.41
C ASP A 125 18.70 24.00 -49.67
N TYR A 126 19.09 23.92 -50.94
CA TYR A 126 20.36 23.29 -51.33
C TYR A 126 21.57 23.96 -50.66
N TYR A 127 21.51 25.27 -50.41
CA TYR A 127 22.58 26.00 -49.74
C TYR A 127 22.67 25.62 -48.27
N ASP A 128 21.56 25.44 -47.56
CA ASP A 128 21.52 25.01 -46.16
C ASP A 128 22.15 23.63 -45.99
N ILE A 129 21.80 22.68 -46.86
CA ILE A 129 22.37 21.34 -46.87
C ILE A 129 23.87 21.38 -47.24
N SER A 130 24.24 22.19 -48.24
CA SER A 130 25.63 22.39 -48.64
C SER A 130 26.46 23.00 -47.50
N ASN A 131 25.93 24.00 -46.79
CA ASN A 131 26.63 24.65 -45.70
C ASN A 131 26.84 23.68 -44.52
N LEU A 132 25.85 22.84 -44.21
CA LEU A 132 25.98 21.77 -43.21
C LEU A 132 27.09 20.76 -43.57
N ILE A 133 27.21 20.39 -44.84
CA ILE A 133 28.20 19.41 -45.32
C ILE A 133 29.61 20.03 -45.37
N TYR A 134 29.75 21.28 -45.80
CA TYR A 134 31.04 21.89 -46.10
C TYR A 134 31.57 22.84 -45.01
N GLU A 135 30.72 23.56 -44.27
CA GLU A 135 31.11 24.57 -43.27
C GLU A 135 31.29 23.97 -41.86
N ASP A 136 30.37 23.10 -41.42
CA ASP A 136 30.41 22.48 -40.08
C ASP A 136 31.38 21.28 -39.98
N GLY A 137 32.11 20.97 -41.05
CA GLY A 137 33.17 19.96 -41.02
C GLY A 137 32.67 18.52 -40.84
N TYR A 138 31.40 18.23 -41.14
CA TYR A 138 30.92 16.87 -41.37
C TYR A 138 31.45 16.38 -42.73
N ILE A 139 32.76 16.20 -42.79
CA ILE A 139 33.42 15.61 -43.94
C ILE A 139 32.78 14.24 -44.19
N ILE A 140 32.45 14.01 -45.46
CA ILE A 140 32.09 12.76 -46.15
C ILE A 140 33.07 11.58 -45.87
N GLU A 141 33.94 11.68 -44.86
CA GLU A 141 34.84 10.64 -44.40
C GLU A 141 34.08 9.45 -43.76
N SER A 142 32.87 9.69 -43.25
CA SER A 142 31.99 8.63 -42.70
C SER A 142 31.03 8.00 -43.71
N LEU A 143 30.85 8.62 -44.89
CA LEU A 143 30.10 8.00 -45.97
C LEU A 143 30.98 6.89 -46.54
N ASN A 144 30.68 5.66 -46.16
CA ASN A 144 31.37 4.48 -46.65
C ASN A 144 31.00 4.26 -48.12
N ALA A 145 31.62 5.04 -49.00
CA ALA A 145 31.32 5.07 -50.43
C ALA A 145 31.56 3.72 -51.12
N SER A 146 32.27 2.80 -50.46
CA SER A 146 32.49 1.43 -50.93
C SER A 146 31.23 0.56 -50.96
N ASN A 147 30.14 0.96 -50.29
CA ASN A 147 28.86 0.24 -50.31
C ASN A 147 27.89 0.73 -51.38
N PHE A 148 28.18 1.81 -52.09
CA PHE A 148 27.30 2.25 -53.18
C PHE A 148 27.58 1.45 -54.45
N ASN A 149 26.53 1.01 -55.12
CA ASN A 149 26.65 0.42 -56.45
C ASN A 149 26.86 1.55 -57.47
N GLU A 150 28.02 1.57 -58.11
CA GLU A 150 28.39 2.56 -59.12
C GLU A 150 27.38 2.60 -60.28
N GLU A 151 26.84 1.44 -60.69
CA GLU A 151 25.84 1.36 -61.77
C GLU A 151 24.50 1.98 -61.36
N ALA A 152 24.07 1.75 -60.11
CA ALA A 152 22.85 2.38 -59.59
C ALA A 152 22.99 3.90 -59.41
N ILE A 153 24.19 4.38 -59.05
CA ILE A 153 24.48 5.82 -59.00
C ILE A 153 24.43 6.40 -60.42
N PHE A 154 25.07 5.73 -61.39
CA PHE A 154 25.10 6.19 -62.77
C PHE A 154 23.70 6.27 -63.36
N ASP A 155 22.88 5.22 -63.18
CA ASP A 155 21.49 5.19 -63.62
C ASP A 155 20.69 6.34 -63.02
N TYR A 156 20.76 6.52 -61.69
CA TYR A 156 20.06 7.60 -61.00
C TYR A 156 20.47 8.98 -61.51
N LEU A 157 21.77 9.23 -61.66
CA LEU A 157 22.28 10.50 -62.18
C LEU A 157 21.87 10.71 -63.65
N SER A 158 21.88 9.67 -64.48
CA SER A 158 21.47 9.79 -65.89
C SER A 158 19.98 10.05 -66.06
N GLU A 159 19.15 9.59 -65.12
CA GLU A 159 17.69 9.79 -65.13
C GLU A 159 17.27 11.13 -64.52
N ASN A 160 18.02 11.64 -63.54
CA ASN A 160 17.63 12.81 -62.74
C ASN A 160 18.51 14.06 -62.95
N VAL A 161 19.69 13.94 -63.57
CA VAL A 161 20.51 15.09 -63.96
C VAL A 161 20.17 15.46 -65.40
N GLU A 162 19.55 16.62 -65.59
CA GLU A 162 19.40 17.20 -66.92
C GLU A 162 20.79 17.51 -67.49
N ASP A 163 21.04 17.07 -68.73
CA ASP A 163 22.29 17.32 -69.44
C ASP A 163 22.60 18.81 -69.42
N SER A 164 23.61 19.20 -68.64
CA SER A 164 24.06 20.59 -68.53
C SER A 164 24.57 21.12 -69.89
N GLY A 165 24.78 20.24 -70.88
CA GLY A 165 25.05 20.57 -72.28
C GLY A 165 23.88 21.19 -73.03
N LEU A 166 22.64 21.12 -72.53
CA LEU A 166 21.46 21.78 -73.13
C LEU A 166 21.22 23.21 -72.62
N ILE A 167 22.03 23.71 -71.67
CA ILE A 167 21.93 25.06 -71.10
C ILE A 167 22.90 26.05 -71.78
N ILE A 168 23.62 25.64 -72.82
CA ILE A 168 24.43 26.56 -73.65
C ILE A 168 23.83 26.70 -75.06
N GLU A 169 22.69 27.41 -75.15
CA GLU A 169 22.34 28.29 -76.28
C GLU A 169 21.53 29.49 -75.77
#